data_AF-A0A8D1AUX6-F1
#
_entry.id   AF-A0A8D1AUX6-F1
#
_cell.length_a   1.000
_cell.length_b   1.000
_cell.length_c   1.000
_cell.angle_alpha   90.00
_cell.angle_beta   90.00
_cell.angle_gamma   90.00
#
_symmetry.space_group_name_H-M   'P 1'
#
loop_
_entity.id
_entity.type
_entity.pdbx_description
1 polymer ?
#
loop_
_entity_poly.entity_id
_entity_poly.type
_entity_poly.pdbx_seq_one_letter_code
_entity_poly.pdbx_strand_id
1 'polypeptide(L)'
;MGILSVDLLITLQILPVFFSNCLFLALYDSVILLKHVVLLLSRSKSTRGEWRRMLTSEGMRCIWKSFLLDAYKQVKLGEDAPNSSVVHVSSPEGSNNHGHGTQEKTVDGAECHLLDFANPERPLVVNFGSATCPPFTSQLPAFSKLVEEFSSVADFLLVYIDEAHPSDGWAVPGDSSLSFEVKKHQNQEDRCAAAHQLLERFSLPPQCRVVADRMDNNANVAYGVAFERVCIVQRQKIAYLGGKGPFYYNLQEVRRWLEKNFSKRCKLD
;
A
#
# COMPACT_ATOMS: atom_id res chain seq x y z
N MET A 1 -9.77 -25.41 -24.34
CA MET A 1 -9.25 -26.08 -23.12
C MET A 1 -8.23 -25.25 -22.33
N GLY A 2 -7.92 -23.99 -22.67
CA GLY A 2 -6.78 -23.26 -22.07
C GLY A 2 -7.06 -22.37 -20.84
N ILE A 3 -8.23 -21.73 -20.73
CA ILE A 3 -8.47 -20.71 -19.68
C ILE A 3 -9.02 -21.33 -18.39
N LEU A 4 -10.04 -22.20 -18.51
CA LEU A 4 -10.58 -22.98 -17.38
C LEU A 4 -9.53 -23.82 -16.65
N SER A 5 -8.49 -24.28 -17.37
CA SER A 5 -7.40 -25.05 -16.78
C SER A 5 -6.45 -24.18 -15.94
N VAL A 6 -6.22 -22.94 -16.36
CA VAL A 6 -5.36 -22.00 -15.64
C VAL A 6 -6.09 -21.45 -14.42
N ASP A 7 -7.36 -21.08 -14.56
CA ASP A 7 -8.19 -20.63 -13.43
C ASP A 7 -8.31 -21.73 -12.36
N LEU A 8 -8.49 -22.99 -12.77
CA LEU A 8 -8.53 -24.12 -11.86
C LEU A 8 -7.18 -24.34 -11.15
N LEU A 9 -6.07 -24.26 -11.88
CA LEU A 9 -4.73 -24.42 -11.30
C LEU A 9 -4.41 -23.31 -10.28
N ILE A 10 -4.69 -22.06 -10.63
CA ILE A 10 -4.54 -20.91 -9.74
C ILE A 10 -5.41 -21.09 -8.50
N THR A 11 -6.67 -21.50 -8.69
CA THR A 11 -7.59 -21.79 -7.58
C THR A 11 -7.02 -22.85 -6.65
N LEU A 12 -6.51 -23.97 -7.19
CA LEU A 12 -5.91 -25.06 -6.41
C LEU A 12 -4.64 -24.62 -5.66
N GLN A 13 -3.88 -23.67 -6.19
CA GLN A 13 -2.70 -23.11 -5.52
C GLN A 13 -3.09 -22.13 -4.39
N ILE A 14 -4.13 -21.33 -4.58
CA ILE A 14 -4.59 -20.34 -3.60
C ILE A 14 -5.32 -21.02 -2.42
N LEU A 15 -6.11 -22.06 -2.71
CA LEU A 15 -7.08 -22.65 -1.78
C LEU A 15 -6.47 -23.05 -0.42
N PRO A 16 -5.30 -23.72 -0.34
CA PRO A 16 -4.71 -24.10 0.94
C PRO A 16 -4.34 -22.88 1.81
N VAL A 17 -3.73 -21.86 1.19
CA VAL A 17 -3.30 -20.65 1.88
C VAL A 17 -4.52 -19.82 2.31
N PHE A 18 -5.55 -19.77 1.47
CA PHE A 18 -6.83 -19.13 1.80
C PHE A 18 -7.47 -19.77 3.04
N PHE A 19 -7.63 -21.09 3.08
CA PHE A 19 -8.19 -21.78 4.24
C PHE A 19 -7.34 -21.64 5.49
N SER A 20 -6.00 -21.61 5.36
CA SER A 20 -5.11 -21.32 6.48
C SER A 20 -5.35 -19.92 7.08
N ASN A 21 -5.58 -18.90 6.23
CA ASN A 21 -5.93 -17.57 6.70
C ASN A 21 -7.31 -17.54 7.38
N CYS A 22 -8.31 -18.23 6.83
CA CYS A 22 -9.62 -18.36 7.47
C CYS A 22 -9.54 -19.05 8.83
N LEU A 23 -8.73 -20.11 8.96
CA LEU A 23 -8.49 -20.79 10.23
C LEU A 23 -7.81 -19.86 11.25
N PHE A 24 -6.81 -19.10 10.82
CA PHE A 24 -6.17 -18.11 11.68
C PHE A 24 -7.16 -17.08 12.22
N LEU A 25 -8.03 -16.54 11.36
CA LEU A 25 -9.09 -15.61 11.79
C LEU A 25 -10.10 -16.26 12.74
N ALA A 26 -10.46 -17.53 12.51
CA ALA A 26 -11.34 -18.28 13.40
C ALA A 26 -10.73 -18.44 14.81
N LEU A 27 -9.43 -18.76 14.87
CA LEU A 27 -8.69 -18.88 16.12
C LEU A 27 -8.58 -17.52 16.82
N TYR A 28 -8.26 -16.45 16.08
CA TYR A 28 -8.22 -15.10 16.61
C TYR A 28 -9.55 -14.71 17.24
N ASP A 29 -10.66 -14.84 16.50
CA ASP A 29 -12.00 -14.55 17.01
C ASP A 29 -12.32 -15.36 18.28
N SER A 30 -11.93 -16.63 18.31
CA SER A 30 -12.16 -17.52 19.46
C SER A 30 -11.38 -17.06 20.70
N VAL A 31 -10.11 -16.66 20.53
CA VAL A 31 -9.26 -16.15 21.61
C VAL A 31 -9.80 -14.83 22.14
N ILE A 32 -10.20 -13.91 21.27
CA ILE A 32 -10.76 -12.63 21.69
C ILE A 32 -12.10 -12.83 22.42
N LEU A 33 -12.97 -13.70 21.91
CA LEU A 33 -14.23 -14.07 22.58
C LEU A 33 -13.95 -14.63 23.98
N LEU A 34 -12.98 -15.54 24.12
CA LEU A 34 -12.59 -16.10 25.41
C LEU A 34 -12.09 -15.01 26.37
N LYS A 35 -11.26 -14.07 25.88
CA LYS A 35 -10.79 -12.92 26.67
C LYS A 35 -11.95 -12.07 27.19
N HIS A 36 -12.96 -11.81 26.35
CA HIS A 36 -14.17 -11.07 26.76
C HIS A 36 -14.99 -11.84 27.80
N VAL A 37 -15.18 -13.15 27.62
CA VAL A 37 -15.89 -14.00 28.60
C VAL A 37 -15.17 -13.98 29.95
N VAL A 38 -13.84 -14.09 29.97
CA VAL A 38 -13.04 -13.99 31.19
C VAL A 38 -13.21 -12.62 31.86
N LEU A 39 -13.12 -11.52 31.11
CA LEU A 39 -13.30 -10.16 31.63
C LEU A 39 -14.70 -9.93 32.23
N LEU A 40 -15.74 -10.47 31.58
CA LEU A 40 -17.12 -10.42 32.08
C LEU A 40 -17.27 -11.19 33.40
N LEU A 41 -16.67 -12.38 33.49
CA LEU A 41 -16.69 -13.20 34.70
C LEU A 41 -15.91 -12.55 35.86
N SER A 42 -14.84 -11.79 35.56
CA SER A 42 -14.03 -11.11 36.57
C SER A 42 -14.64 -9.82 37.15
N ARG A 43 -15.89 -9.46 36.83
CA ARG A 43 -16.64 -8.27 37.32
C ARG A 43 -15.87 -6.93 37.22
N SER A 44 -14.91 -6.82 36.30
CA SER A 44 -14.19 -5.57 36.06
C SER A 44 -15.05 -4.64 35.21
N LYS A 45 -15.37 -3.45 35.73
CA LYS A 45 -16.09 -2.37 35.01
C LYS A 45 -15.20 -1.66 33.97
N SER A 46 -14.22 -2.34 33.38
CA SER A 46 -13.40 -1.74 32.33
C SER A 46 -14.08 -1.88 30.96
N THR A 47 -13.98 -0.81 30.19
CA THR A 47 -14.66 -0.48 28.93
C THR A 47 -15.12 -1.67 28.09
N ARG A 48 -16.43 -1.74 27.82
CA ARG A 48 -17.01 -2.53 26.73
C ARG A 48 -16.52 -1.96 25.40
N GLY A 49 -15.30 -2.30 24.99
CA GLY A 49 -14.88 -2.12 23.61
C GLY A 49 -15.82 -2.93 22.71
N GLU A 50 -16.27 -2.32 21.61
CA GLU A 50 -17.12 -2.98 20.63
C GLU A 50 -16.31 -4.08 19.94
N TRP A 51 -16.57 -5.34 20.28
CA TRP A 51 -15.91 -6.46 19.62
C TRP A 51 -16.49 -6.66 18.23
N ARG A 52 -15.65 -6.58 17.20
CA ARG A 52 -15.99 -6.98 15.83
C ARG A 52 -15.28 -8.28 15.46
N ARG A 53 -16.08 -9.23 14.98
CA ARG A 53 -15.59 -10.49 14.43
C ARG A 53 -14.74 -10.23 13.18
N MET A 54 -13.58 -10.86 13.09
CA MET A 54 -12.71 -10.76 11.91
C MET A 54 -13.06 -11.79 10.84
N LEU A 55 -13.44 -13.02 11.21
CA LEU A 55 -13.94 -14.00 10.26
C LEU A 55 -15.39 -13.68 9.86
N THR A 56 -15.52 -12.87 8.81
CA THR A 56 -16.80 -12.55 8.17
C THR A 56 -16.78 -12.95 6.69
N SER A 57 -17.95 -12.99 6.05
CA SER A 57 -18.04 -13.21 4.60
C SER A 57 -17.31 -12.13 3.80
N GLU A 58 -17.29 -10.90 4.31
CA GLU A 58 -16.57 -9.78 3.70
C GLU A 58 -15.06 -9.95 3.84
N GLY A 59 -14.57 -10.34 5.03
CA GLY A 59 -13.16 -10.65 5.25
C GLY A 59 -12.67 -11.80 4.40
N MET A 60 -13.43 -12.89 4.31
CA MET A 60 -13.12 -14.01 3.40
C MET A 60 -13.07 -13.55 1.94
N ARG A 61 -14.02 -12.72 1.49
CA ARG A 61 -14.01 -12.18 0.14
C ARG A 61 -12.80 -11.27 -0.10
N CYS A 62 -12.41 -10.45 0.88
CA CYS A 62 -11.24 -9.60 0.81
C CYS A 62 -9.96 -10.44 0.67
N ILE A 63 -9.78 -11.43 1.54
CA ILE A 63 -8.62 -12.35 1.49
C ILE A 63 -8.58 -13.09 0.15
N TRP A 64 -9.71 -13.63 -0.32
CA TRP A 64 -9.76 -14.31 -1.62
C TRP A 64 -9.37 -13.38 -2.77
N LYS A 65 -9.98 -12.19 -2.84
CA LYS A 65 -9.65 -11.17 -3.85
C LYS A 65 -8.18 -10.79 -3.80
N SER A 66 -7.60 -10.70 -2.60
CA SER A 66 -6.18 -10.39 -2.44
C SER A 66 -5.29 -11.44 -3.12
N PHE A 67 -5.65 -12.73 -3.04
CA PHE A 67 -4.88 -13.80 -3.68
C PHE A 67 -5.06 -13.81 -5.19
N LEU A 68 -6.29 -13.60 -5.69
CA LEU A 68 -6.53 -13.48 -7.12
C LEU A 68 -5.75 -12.30 -7.72
N LEU A 69 -5.77 -11.13 -7.05
CA LEU A 69 -5.07 -9.94 -7.51
C LEU A 69 -3.56 -10.18 -7.64
N ASP A 70 -2.96 -10.89 -6.68
CA ASP A 70 -1.54 -11.25 -6.77
C ASP A 70 -1.26 -12.33 -7.83
N ALA A 71 -2.15 -13.31 -8.01
CA ALA A 71 -1.97 -14.37 -9.00
C ALA A 71 -2.06 -13.84 -10.44
N TYR A 72 -2.94 -12.88 -10.69
CA TYR A 72 -3.19 -12.28 -12.02
C TYR A 72 -2.43 -10.98 -12.28
N LYS A 73 -1.50 -10.59 -11.40
CA LYS A 73 -0.70 -9.38 -11.59
C LYS A 73 0.04 -9.40 -12.92
N GLN A 74 0.07 -8.26 -13.58
CA GLN A 74 0.78 -8.10 -14.86
C GLN A 74 2.29 -7.94 -14.64
N VAL A 75 2.64 -7.26 -13.54
CA VAL A 75 4.03 -6.98 -13.16
C VAL A 75 4.83 -8.26 -12.89
N LYS A 76 6.03 -8.34 -13.48
CA LYS A 76 6.98 -9.45 -13.28
C LYS A 76 8.38 -8.90 -13.14
N LEU A 77 9.19 -9.52 -12.30
CA LEU A 77 10.60 -9.14 -12.12
C LEU A 77 11.36 -9.28 -13.45
N GLY A 78 12.10 -8.24 -13.84
CA GLY A 78 12.90 -8.18 -15.07
C GLY A 78 12.13 -7.76 -16.33
N GLU A 79 10.81 -7.74 -16.29
CA GLU A 79 9.94 -7.31 -17.39
C GLU A 79 9.65 -5.81 -17.34
N ASP A 80 9.02 -5.29 -18.38
CA ASP A 80 8.58 -3.90 -18.45
C ASP A 80 7.58 -3.58 -17.33
N ALA A 81 7.76 -2.41 -16.71
CA ALA A 81 6.91 -1.92 -15.66
C ALA A 81 5.59 -1.41 -16.27
N PRO A 82 4.42 -1.84 -15.76
CA PRO A 82 3.14 -1.32 -16.24
C PRO A 82 3.02 0.19 -16.03
N ASN A 83 2.69 0.93 -17.08
CA ASN A 83 2.54 2.39 -17.02
C ASN A 83 1.10 2.80 -16.67
N SER A 84 0.68 2.43 -15.47
CA SER A 84 -0.67 2.69 -14.96
C SER A 84 -1.01 4.18 -14.90
N SER A 85 -2.25 4.53 -15.24
CA SER A 85 -2.78 5.88 -15.09
C SER A 85 -3.07 6.15 -13.62
N VAL A 86 -2.66 7.32 -13.14
CA VAL A 86 -2.79 7.80 -11.75
C VAL A 86 -3.20 9.28 -11.77
N VAL A 87 -3.47 9.87 -10.61
CA VAL A 87 -3.75 11.30 -10.49
C VAL A 87 -2.83 11.97 -9.47
N HIS A 88 -2.46 13.21 -9.73
CA HIS A 88 -1.68 14.00 -8.78
C HIS A 88 -2.44 14.24 -7.48
N VAL A 89 -1.72 14.14 -6.36
CA VAL A 89 -2.17 14.53 -5.02
C VAL A 89 -1.27 15.66 -4.57
N SER A 90 -1.80 16.88 -4.54
CA SER A 90 -1.01 18.08 -4.23
C SER A 90 -0.85 18.26 -2.73
N SER A 91 0.38 18.38 -2.23
CA SER A 91 0.59 18.76 -0.83
C SER A 91 0.04 20.18 -0.56
N PRO A 92 -0.72 20.40 0.54
CA PRO A 92 -1.30 21.70 0.86
C PRO A 92 -0.29 22.85 1.03
N GLU A 93 1.00 22.55 1.22
CA GLU A 93 2.03 23.54 1.62
C GLU A 93 2.81 24.17 0.45
N GLY A 94 2.40 23.95 -0.81
CA GLY A 94 3.08 24.50 -1.98
C GLY A 94 2.76 25.97 -2.35
N SER A 95 2.02 26.72 -1.51
CA SER A 95 1.55 28.06 -1.93
C SER A 95 2.47 29.24 -1.61
N ASN A 96 3.57 29.08 -0.86
CA ASN A 96 4.46 30.20 -0.56
C ASN A 96 5.93 29.77 -0.55
N ASN A 97 6.61 29.82 -1.70
CA ASN A 97 8.03 30.18 -1.75
C ASN A 97 8.47 30.65 -3.13
N HIS A 98 8.95 31.88 -3.19
CA HIS A 98 9.73 32.42 -4.30
C HIS A 98 11.07 31.68 -4.36
N GLY A 99 11.18 30.71 -5.26
CA GLY A 99 12.42 30.01 -5.57
C GLY A 99 12.46 29.68 -7.05
N HIS A 100 13.50 30.14 -7.73
CA HIS A 100 13.71 30.05 -9.16
C HIS A 100 13.91 28.58 -9.60
N GLY A 101 12.82 27.89 -9.91
CA GLY A 101 12.80 26.57 -10.53
C GLY A 101 11.38 26.28 -11.02
N THR A 102 11.24 25.86 -12.27
CA THR A 102 9.97 25.60 -12.93
C THR A 102 9.29 24.36 -12.32
N GLN A 103 8.72 24.49 -11.12
CA GLN A 103 7.68 23.56 -10.65
C GLN A 103 6.40 23.94 -11.37
N GLU A 104 6.05 23.18 -12.41
CA GLU A 104 4.69 23.23 -12.96
C GLU A 104 3.71 23.03 -11.82
N LYS A 105 2.79 23.99 -11.68
CA LYS A 105 1.70 23.95 -10.71
C LYS A 105 0.71 22.87 -11.18
N THR A 106 1.03 21.61 -10.92
CA THR A 106 0.15 20.48 -11.25
C THR A 106 -1.11 20.60 -10.43
N VAL A 107 -2.26 20.61 -11.11
CA VAL A 107 -3.57 20.72 -10.47
C VAL A 107 -3.88 19.42 -9.71
N ASP A 108 -4.40 19.53 -8.51
CA ASP A 108 -4.85 18.36 -7.74
C ASP A 108 -5.90 17.57 -8.54
N GLY A 109 -5.74 16.25 -8.59
CA GLY A 109 -6.57 15.39 -9.43
C GLY A 109 -6.24 15.38 -10.93
N ALA A 110 -5.20 16.09 -11.38
CA ALA A 110 -4.75 16.01 -12.78
C ALA A 110 -4.24 14.60 -13.10
N GLU A 111 -4.66 14.07 -14.25
CA GLU A 111 -4.26 12.73 -14.72
C GLU A 111 -2.79 12.71 -15.17
N CYS A 112 -2.07 11.67 -14.77
CA CYS A 112 -0.71 11.36 -15.21
C CYS A 112 -0.49 9.84 -15.21
N HIS A 113 0.73 9.39 -15.47
CA HIS A 113 1.09 7.98 -15.44
C HIS A 113 2.24 7.71 -14.49
N LEU A 114 2.29 6.47 -13.98
CA LEU A 114 3.29 6.04 -13.01
C LEU A 114 4.73 6.22 -13.51
N LEU A 115 5.00 5.92 -14.79
CA LEU A 115 6.34 6.07 -15.37
C LEU A 115 6.69 7.50 -15.76
N ASP A 116 5.77 8.47 -15.66
CA ASP A 116 6.10 9.89 -15.83
C ASP A 116 7.05 10.37 -14.73
N PHE A 117 7.10 9.65 -13.60
CA PHE A 117 8.02 9.88 -12.48
C PHE A 117 9.34 9.09 -12.60
N ALA A 118 9.49 8.26 -13.63
CA ALA A 118 10.68 7.42 -13.78
C ALA A 118 11.80 8.17 -14.52
N ASN A 119 13.02 8.06 -13.99
CA ASN A 119 14.22 8.59 -14.64
C ASN A 119 15.06 7.42 -15.23
N PRO A 120 15.59 7.52 -16.46
CA PRO A 120 16.42 6.45 -17.04
C PRO A 120 17.71 6.14 -16.26
N GLU A 121 18.25 7.14 -15.55
CA GLU A 121 19.53 7.06 -14.83
C GLU A 121 19.37 6.72 -13.33
N ARG A 122 18.16 6.84 -12.79
CA ARG A 122 17.86 6.68 -11.36
C ARG A 122 16.73 5.67 -11.16
N PRO A 123 16.83 4.76 -10.19
CA PRO A 123 15.73 3.87 -9.87
C PRO A 123 14.57 4.67 -9.24
N LEU A 124 13.34 4.33 -9.63
CA LEU A 124 12.12 4.81 -9.01
C LEU A 124 11.61 3.76 -8.03
N VAL A 125 11.61 4.08 -6.73
CA VAL A 125 10.98 3.26 -5.70
C VAL A 125 9.50 3.64 -5.62
N VAL A 126 8.63 2.68 -5.91
CA VAL A 126 7.17 2.87 -5.88
C VAL A 126 6.60 2.12 -4.70
N ASN A 127 5.97 2.85 -3.79
CA ASN A 127 5.35 2.33 -2.58
C ASN A 127 3.82 2.49 -2.66
N PHE A 128 3.11 1.38 -2.68
CA PHE A 128 1.66 1.35 -2.79
C PHE A 128 1.04 1.05 -1.42
N GLY A 129 -0.01 1.78 -1.04
CA GLY A 129 -0.76 1.51 0.18
C GLY A 129 -1.88 2.51 0.44
N SER A 130 -2.61 2.31 1.54
CA SER A 130 -3.76 3.13 1.93
C SER A 130 -3.73 3.44 3.44
N ALA A 131 -4.46 4.46 3.88
CA ALA A 131 -4.46 4.88 5.27
C ALA A 131 -5.06 3.84 6.23
N THR A 132 -6.03 3.05 5.75
CA THR A 132 -6.63 1.97 6.56
C THR A 132 -5.83 0.67 6.53
N CYS A 133 -4.61 0.64 5.99
CA CYS A 133 -3.71 -0.53 6.02
C CYS A 133 -2.68 -0.41 7.17
N PRO A 134 -2.86 -1.08 8.33
CA PRO A 134 -1.97 -0.92 9.48
C PRO A 134 -0.49 -1.29 9.21
N PRO A 135 -0.19 -2.39 8.50
CA PRO A 135 1.19 -2.71 8.12
C PRO A 135 1.87 -1.60 7.32
N PHE A 136 1.18 -1.02 6.34
CA PHE A 136 1.67 0.11 5.56
C PHE A 136 1.92 1.35 6.43
N THR A 137 0.91 1.81 7.17
CA THR A 137 1.03 3.04 7.98
C THR A 137 2.07 2.91 9.09
N SER A 138 2.24 1.72 9.67
CA SER A 138 3.29 1.45 10.67
C SER A 138 4.72 1.56 10.10
N GLN A 139 4.87 1.37 8.79
CA GLN A 139 6.16 1.40 8.10
C GLN A 139 6.43 2.73 7.36
N LEU A 140 5.45 3.63 7.27
CA LEU A 140 5.65 4.94 6.65
C LEU A 140 6.81 5.74 7.27
N PRO A 141 7.02 5.78 8.60
CA PRO A 141 8.20 6.45 9.17
C PRO A 141 9.53 5.83 8.70
N ALA A 142 9.58 4.51 8.50
CA ALA A 142 10.78 3.84 7.97
C ALA A 142 10.97 4.14 6.47
N PHE A 143 9.87 4.27 5.72
CA PHE A 143 9.90 4.71 4.33
C PHE A 143 10.39 6.15 4.20
N SER A 144 9.90 7.08 5.04
CA SER A 144 10.38 8.48 5.05
C SER A 144 11.89 8.56 5.24
N LYS A 145 12.45 7.81 6.19
CA LYS A 145 13.92 7.73 6.38
C LYS A 145 14.64 7.20 5.15
N LEU A 146 14.07 6.21 4.48
CA LEU A 146 14.63 5.67 3.23
C LEU A 146 14.66 6.75 2.13
N VAL A 147 13.60 7.56 2.01
CA VAL A 147 13.55 8.69 1.07
C VAL A 147 14.65 9.70 1.39
N GLU A 148 14.79 10.12 2.65
CA GLU A 148 15.80 11.09 3.07
C GLU A 148 17.22 10.61 2.73
N GLU A 149 17.53 9.35 3.05
CA GLU A 149 18.87 8.77 2.88
C GLU A 149 19.26 8.56 1.40
N PHE A 150 18.30 8.18 0.54
CA PHE A 150 18.60 7.75 -0.83
C PHE A 150 18.07 8.71 -1.90
N SER A 151 17.47 9.85 -1.53
CA SER A 151 16.97 10.86 -2.48
C SER A 151 18.05 11.41 -3.42
N SER A 152 19.33 11.33 -3.06
CA SER A 152 20.44 11.73 -3.93
C SER A 152 20.67 10.76 -5.09
N VAL A 153 20.22 9.51 -5.01
CA VAL A 153 20.50 8.45 -6.00
C VAL A 153 19.26 7.75 -6.55
N ALA A 154 18.09 7.89 -5.90
CA ALA A 154 16.83 7.27 -6.26
C ALA A 154 15.66 8.26 -6.18
N ASP A 155 14.64 8.02 -6.98
CA ASP A 155 13.39 8.77 -6.96
C ASP A 155 12.32 7.95 -6.21
N PHE A 156 11.36 8.63 -5.57
CA PHE A 156 10.39 8.00 -4.68
C PHE A 156 8.96 8.44 -5.02
N LEU A 157 8.08 7.45 -5.17
CA LEU A 157 6.66 7.65 -5.45
C LEU A 157 5.82 6.83 -4.48
N LEU A 158 4.88 7.48 -3.80
CA LEU A 158 3.80 6.82 -3.08
C LEU A 158 2.55 6.83 -3.94
N VAL A 159 1.99 5.64 -4.21
CA VAL A 159 0.72 5.49 -4.90
C VAL A 159 -0.35 5.13 -3.87
N TYR A 160 -1.27 6.05 -3.62
CA TYR A 160 -2.40 5.87 -2.73
C TYR A 160 -3.47 5.04 -3.43
N ILE A 161 -3.86 3.92 -2.84
CA ILE A 161 -4.75 2.94 -3.49
C ILE A 161 -6.10 2.82 -2.76
N ASP A 162 -6.95 1.89 -3.22
CA ASP A 162 -8.21 1.61 -2.54
C ASP A 162 -8.01 1.15 -1.09
N GLU A 163 -8.96 1.48 -0.20
CA GLU A 163 -8.81 1.20 1.21
C GLU A 163 -8.74 -0.30 1.50
N ALA A 164 -7.71 -0.72 2.25
CA ALA A 164 -7.57 -2.08 2.75
C ALA A 164 -8.72 -2.47 3.68
N HIS A 165 -9.09 -1.56 4.59
CA HIS A 165 -10.07 -1.78 5.65
C HIS A 165 -11.00 -0.58 5.81
N PRO A 166 -11.90 -0.33 4.83
CA PRO A 166 -12.81 0.80 4.89
C PRO A 166 -13.79 0.68 6.07
N SER A 167 -14.14 1.81 6.69
CA SER A 167 -14.99 1.89 7.88
C SER A 167 -16.43 1.42 7.65
N ASP A 168 -16.91 1.47 6.41
CA ASP A 168 -18.21 0.98 5.94
C ASP A 168 -18.13 -0.45 5.33
N GLY A 169 -17.02 -1.16 5.52
CA GLY A 169 -16.83 -2.55 5.09
C GLY A 169 -16.14 -3.41 6.14
N TRP A 170 -15.12 -4.18 5.72
CA TRP A 170 -14.34 -5.03 6.61
C TRP A 170 -13.28 -4.22 7.37
N ALA A 171 -13.75 -3.43 8.33
CA ALA A 171 -12.92 -2.61 9.20
C ALA A 171 -12.18 -3.46 10.24
N VAL A 172 -10.89 -3.19 10.43
CA VAL A 172 -10.10 -3.76 11.53
C VAL A 172 -10.41 -2.97 12.80
N PRO A 173 -10.76 -3.62 13.92
CA PRO A 173 -10.95 -2.92 15.18
C PRO A 173 -9.66 -2.21 15.59
N GLY A 174 -9.70 -0.88 15.61
CA GLY A 174 -8.60 -0.04 16.10
C GLY A 174 -8.82 0.34 17.56
N ASP A 175 -7.88 -0.02 18.43
CA ASP A 175 -7.75 0.54 19.80
C ASP A 175 -6.60 1.59 19.85
N SER A 176 -6.08 1.98 18.69
CA SER A 176 -4.91 2.85 18.60
C SER A 176 -5.28 4.21 18.04
N SER A 177 -4.71 5.26 18.63
CA SER A 177 -4.82 6.63 18.13
C SER A 177 -4.51 6.76 16.63
N LEU A 178 -3.73 5.85 16.05
CA LEU A 178 -3.30 5.77 14.65
C LEU A 178 -4.35 5.19 13.66
N SER A 179 -5.52 4.76 14.11
CA SER A 179 -6.55 4.23 13.20
C SER A 179 -7.16 5.36 12.36
N PHE A 180 -7.23 5.15 11.05
CA PHE A 180 -7.96 6.01 10.13
C PHE A 180 -9.38 5.47 9.94
N GLU A 181 -10.37 6.37 9.97
CA GLU A 181 -11.78 6.03 9.68
C GLU A 181 -12.15 6.53 8.29
N VAL A 182 -11.62 5.87 7.26
CA VAL A 182 -11.91 6.21 5.86
C VAL A 182 -12.94 5.23 5.30
N LYS A 183 -13.99 5.75 4.68
CA LYS A 183 -14.99 4.94 3.97
C LYS A 183 -14.45 4.51 2.62
N LYS A 184 -15.06 3.50 2.01
CA LYS A 184 -14.74 3.13 0.63
C LYS A 184 -14.98 4.32 -0.31
N HIS A 185 -13.94 4.68 -1.06
CA HIS A 185 -13.97 5.78 -2.04
C HIS A 185 -15.08 5.56 -3.08
N GLN A 186 -15.90 6.59 -3.32
CA GLN A 186 -16.95 6.56 -4.36
C GLN A 186 -16.53 7.28 -5.63
N ASN A 187 -15.60 8.22 -5.52
CA ASN A 187 -15.06 9.02 -6.62
C ASN A 187 -13.58 9.35 -6.36
N GLN A 188 -12.95 10.05 -7.31
CA GLN A 188 -11.52 10.37 -7.23
C GLN A 188 -11.23 11.39 -6.12
N GLU A 189 -12.16 12.31 -5.88
CA GLU A 189 -12.07 13.34 -4.84
C GLU A 189 -12.00 12.70 -3.45
N ASP A 190 -12.83 11.69 -3.17
CA ASP A 190 -12.81 10.92 -1.92
C ASP A 190 -11.43 10.28 -1.69
N ARG A 191 -10.84 9.71 -2.77
CA ARG A 191 -9.54 9.05 -2.70
C ARG A 191 -8.40 10.04 -2.49
N CYS A 192 -8.42 11.18 -3.19
CA CYS A 192 -7.44 12.24 -2.98
C CYS A 192 -7.57 12.83 -1.57
N ALA A 193 -8.79 13.00 -1.05
CA ALA A 193 -9.02 13.47 0.31
C ALA A 193 -8.45 12.50 1.36
N ALA A 194 -8.62 11.18 1.16
CA ALA A 194 -8.01 10.17 2.03
C ALA A 194 -6.47 10.20 1.96
N ALA A 195 -5.91 10.40 0.76
CA ALA A 195 -4.47 10.58 0.58
C ALA A 195 -3.97 11.83 1.31
N HIS A 196 -4.69 12.96 1.26
CA HIS A 196 -4.34 14.16 2.02
C HIS A 196 -4.37 13.92 3.54
N GLN A 197 -5.38 13.22 4.06
CA GLN A 197 -5.43 12.84 5.48
C GLN A 197 -4.21 12.01 5.92
N LEU A 198 -3.72 11.12 5.05
CA LEU A 198 -2.49 10.37 5.30
C LEU A 198 -1.28 11.30 5.41
N LEU A 199 -1.17 12.27 4.49
CA LEU A 199 -0.04 13.20 4.44
C LEU A 199 -0.02 14.17 5.62
N GLU A 200 -1.17 14.66 6.06
CA GLU A 200 -1.30 15.49 7.26
C GLU A 200 -0.77 14.78 8.51
N ARG A 201 -0.91 13.45 8.55
CA ARG A 201 -0.56 12.64 9.73
C ARG A 201 0.89 12.16 9.76
N PHE A 202 1.47 11.84 8.60
CA PHE A 202 2.81 11.22 8.51
C PHE A 202 3.90 12.15 7.97
N SER A 203 3.54 13.31 7.40
CA SER A 203 4.47 14.31 6.84
C SER A 203 5.64 13.68 6.07
N LEU A 204 5.37 13.24 4.84
CA LEU A 204 6.41 12.63 4.00
C LEU A 204 7.44 13.66 3.53
N PRO A 205 8.71 13.26 3.32
CA PRO A 205 9.74 14.16 2.80
C PRO A 205 9.35 14.73 1.43
N PRO A 206 9.71 15.99 1.11
CA PRO A 206 9.32 16.65 -0.13
C PRO A 206 9.85 15.97 -1.41
N GLN A 207 10.88 15.13 -1.28
CA GLN A 207 11.43 14.32 -2.36
C GLN A 207 10.52 13.13 -2.72
N CYS A 208 9.58 12.74 -1.85
CA CYS A 208 8.59 11.72 -2.13
C CYS A 208 7.38 12.35 -2.82
N ARG A 209 7.13 11.96 -4.07
CA ARG A 209 5.91 12.35 -4.79
C ARG A 209 4.76 11.44 -4.36
N VAL A 210 3.55 11.99 -4.32
CA VAL A 210 2.34 11.27 -3.94
C VAL A 210 1.33 11.41 -5.07
N VAL A 211 0.77 10.28 -5.48
CA VAL A 211 -0.29 10.18 -6.47
C VAL A 211 -1.36 9.23 -5.95
N ALA A 212 -2.57 9.30 -6.48
CA ALA A 212 -3.62 8.34 -6.20
C ALA A 212 -3.89 7.47 -7.43
N ASP A 213 -4.16 6.18 -7.22
CA ASP A 213 -4.64 5.30 -8.27
C ASP A 213 -6.01 5.80 -8.78
N ARG A 214 -6.36 5.46 -10.02
CA ARG A 214 -7.65 5.79 -10.61
C ARG A 214 -8.74 4.93 -10.01
N MET A 215 -9.99 5.40 -10.05
CA MET A 215 -11.13 4.68 -9.49
C MET A 215 -11.39 3.29 -10.11
N ASP A 216 -10.83 2.99 -11.28
CA ASP A 216 -10.82 1.64 -11.88
C ASP A 216 -9.78 0.68 -11.27
N ASN A 217 -8.94 1.18 -10.35
CA ASN A 217 -7.88 0.46 -9.66
C ASN A 217 -6.84 -0.16 -10.61
N ASN A 218 -6.57 0.50 -11.75
CA ASN A 218 -5.68 -0.05 -12.77
C ASN A 218 -4.24 -0.27 -12.24
N ALA A 219 -3.71 0.58 -11.36
CA ALA A 219 -2.40 0.34 -10.75
C ALA A 219 -2.43 -0.86 -9.79
N ASN A 220 -3.46 -0.96 -8.96
CA ASN A 220 -3.67 -2.12 -8.09
C ASN A 220 -3.71 -3.45 -8.87
N VAL A 221 -4.43 -3.47 -9.99
CA VAL A 221 -4.53 -4.66 -10.85
C VAL A 221 -3.21 -4.96 -11.53
N ALA A 222 -2.56 -3.97 -12.13
CA ALA A 222 -1.31 -4.17 -12.85
C ALA A 222 -0.18 -4.66 -11.92
N TYR A 223 -0.07 -4.08 -10.72
CA TYR A 223 0.99 -4.37 -9.76
C TYR A 223 0.63 -5.45 -8.73
N GLY A 224 -0.61 -5.95 -8.73
CA GLY A 224 -1.05 -7.01 -7.81
C GLY A 224 -1.16 -6.55 -6.35
N VAL A 225 -1.56 -5.30 -6.11
CA VAL A 225 -1.51 -4.67 -4.79
C VAL A 225 -2.84 -4.81 -4.08
N ALA A 226 -2.90 -5.75 -3.13
CA ALA A 226 -4.14 -6.01 -2.38
C ALA A 226 -4.26 -5.22 -1.07
N PHE A 227 -3.13 -4.77 -0.52
CA PHE A 227 -3.04 -4.03 0.73
C PHE A 227 -1.93 -3.01 0.60
N GLU A 228 -0.70 -3.51 0.47
CA GLU A 228 0.49 -2.72 0.21
C GLU A 228 1.49 -3.53 -0.61
N ARG A 229 2.39 -2.82 -1.29
CA ARG A 229 3.50 -3.40 -2.03
C ARG A 229 4.55 -2.33 -2.26
N VAL A 230 5.80 -2.75 -2.33
CA VAL A 230 6.88 -1.88 -2.81
C VAL A 230 7.60 -2.54 -3.98
N CYS A 231 7.91 -1.76 -5.01
CA CYS A 231 8.73 -2.21 -6.14
C CYS A 231 9.76 -1.16 -6.51
N ILE A 232 10.76 -1.56 -7.29
CA ILE A 232 11.74 -0.65 -7.86
C ILE A 232 11.66 -0.78 -9.38
N VAL A 233 11.42 0.35 -10.05
CA VAL A 233 11.47 0.48 -11.50
C VAL A 233 12.80 1.11 -11.88
N GLN A 234 13.51 0.54 -12.84
CA GLN A 234 14.72 1.12 -13.40
C GLN A 234 14.74 0.89 -14.91
N ARG A 235 14.97 1.96 -15.69
CA ARG A 235 14.93 1.90 -17.17
C ARG A 235 13.63 1.26 -17.67
N GLN A 236 12.50 1.68 -17.09
CA GLN A 236 11.15 1.18 -17.36
C GLN A 236 10.95 -0.33 -17.10
N LYS A 237 11.86 -0.99 -16.39
CA LYS A 237 11.75 -2.41 -16.02
C LYS A 237 11.68 -2.60 -14.52
N ILE A 238 11.06 -3.69 -14.10
CA ILE A 238 10.94 -4.06 -12.68
C ILE A 238 12.27 -4.65 -12.22
N ALA A 239 13.03 -3.87 -11.46
CA ALA A 239 14.33 -4.27 -10.91
C ALA A 239 14.21 -4.95 -9.54
N TYR A 240 13.12 -4.69 -8.83
CA TYR A 240 12.72 -5.37 -7.60
C TYR A 240 11.19 -5.38 -7.51
N LEU A 241 10.62 -6.51 -7.07
CA LEU A 241 9.19 -6.67 -6.84
C LEU A 241 8.98 -7.27 -5.45
N GLY A 242 8.44 -6.48 -4.53
CA GLY A 242 8.05 -6.98 -3.22
C GLY A 242 6.98 -8.05 -3.34
N GLY A 243 7.01 -9.02 -2.43
CA GLY A 243 5.98 -10.05 -2.37
C GLY A 243 4.61 -9.49 -1.96
N LYS A 244 3.64 -10.38 -1.87
CA LYS A 244 2.26 -10.06 -1.47
C LYS A 244 2.22 -9.48 -0.03
N GLY A 245 1.68 -8.28 0.14
CA GLY A 245 1.39 -7.72 1.46
C GLY A 245 0.36 -8.55 2.25
N PRO A 246 0.40 -8.52 3.59
CA PRO A 246 1.34 -7.75 4.41
C PRO A 246 2.64 -8.47 4.75
N PHE A 247 2.69 -9.79 4.57
CA PHE A 247 3.80 -10.63 5.07
C PHE A 247 5.14 -10.41 4.35
N TYR A 248 5.11 -9.88 3.12
CA TYR A 248 6.30 -9.71 2.29
C TYR A 248 6.60 -8.24 1.94
N TYR A 249 5.95 -7.28 2.62
CA TYR A 249 6.33 -5.88 2.53
C TYR A 249 7.62 -5.64 3.33
N ASN A 250 8.74 -5.44 2.62
CA ASN A 250 10.06 -5.39 3.24
C ASN A 250 10.91 -4.22 2.73
N LEU A 251 10.89 -3.11 3.47
CA LEU A 251 11.73 -1.95 3.17
C LEU A 251 13.24 -2.21 3.37
N GLN A 252 13.62 -3.24 4.15
CA GLN A 252 15.03 -3.60 4.31
C GLN A 252 15.59 -4.25 3.03
N GLU A 253 14.77 -4.98 2.27
CA GLU A 253 15.18 -5.50 0.97
C GLU A 253 15.37 -4.36 -0.05
N VAL A 254 14.48 -3.37 -0.04
CA VAL A 254 14.62 -2.16 -0.87
C VAL A 254 15.90 -1.41 -0.52
N ARG A 255 16.17 -1.19 0.78
CA ARG A 255 17.42 -0.58 1.26
C ARG A 255 18.64 -1.35 0.78
N ARG A 256 18.71 -2.67 0.99
CA ARG A 256 19.84 -3.51 0.55
C ARG A 256 20.02 -3.45 -0.97
N TRP A 257 18.93 -3.40 -1.72
CA TRP A 257 18.99 -3.25 -3.18
C TRP A 257 19.60 -1.90 -3.56
N LEU A 258 19.16 -0.80 -2.93
CA LEU A 258 19.71 0.53 -3.17
C LEU A 258 21.19 0.62 -2.78
N GLU A 259 21.57 0.10 -1.62
CA GLU A 259 22.96 0.04 -1.17
C GLU A 259 23.83 -0.73 -2.17
N LYS A 260 23.43 -1.95 -2.53
CA LYS A 260 24.18 -2.78 -3.47
C LYS A 260 24.45 -2.10 -4.81
N ASN A 261 23.49 -1.33 -5.32
CA ASN A 261 23.57 -0.70 -6.64
C ASN A 261 24.16 0.72 -6.60
N PHE A 262 24.07 1.44 -5.47
CA PHE A 262 24.40 2.87 -5.39
C PHE A 262 25.33 3.28 -4.24
N SER A 263 25.72 2.39 -3.31
CA SER A 263 26.65 2.70 -2.21
C SER A 263 28.05 3.16 -2.65
N LYS A 264 28.40 3.03 -3.93
CA LYS A 264 29.66 3.60 -4.47
C LYS A 264 29.57 5.09 -4.84
N ARG A 265 28.37 5.68 -4.93
CA ARG A 265 28.17 7.11 -5.23
C ARG A 265 28.08 7.98 -3.98
N CYS A 266 27.74 7.43 -2.81
CA CYS A 266 27.58 8.19 -1.56
C CYS A 266 28.89 8.50 -0.80
N LYS A 267 30.07 8.11 -1.32
CA LYS A 267 31.38 8.36 -0.66
C LYS A 267 32.22 9.44 -1.34
N LEU A 268 31.65 10.17 -2.28
CA LEU A 268 32.28 11.29 -2.97
C LEU A 268 31.38 12.50 -2.83
N ASP A 269 31.38 13.06 -1.63
CA ASP A 269 31.14 14.48 -1.34
C ASP A 269 31.84 14.81 -0.01
#